data_AF-A0A2S9FQB0-F1
#
_entry.id   AF-A0A2S9FQB0-F1
#
_cell.length_a   1.000
_cell.length_b   1.000
_cell.length_c   1.000
_cell.angle_alpha   90.00
_cell.angle_beta   90.00
_cell.angle_gamma   90.00
#
_symmetry.space_group_name_H-M   'P 1'
#
loop_
_entity.id
_entity.type
_entity.pdbx_description
1 polymer ?
#
loop_
_entity_poly.entity_id
_entity_poly.type
_entity_poly.pdbx_seq_one_letter_code
_entity_poly.pdbx_strand_id
1 'polypeptide(L)'
;RIVPIPLADAALMDVLRPGDIVDIVAAPVDEMTEAKLIATDAVVVLVSAEDNGIGARDGRVVLVALPAAAAKAVAGVALTQAVTLTLH
;
A
#
# COMPACT_ATOMS: atom_id res chain seq x y z
N ARG A 1 3.16 4.76 -13.09
CA ARG A 1 1.72 4.99 -12.81
C ARG A 1 1.57 5.11 -11.31
N ILE A 2 0.69 5.99 -10.83
CA ILE A 2 0.47 6.18 -9.39
C ILE A 2 -0.70 5.30 -8.97
N VAL A 3 -0.54 4.54 -7.89
CA VAL A 3 -1.58 3.68 -7.32
C VAL A 3 -1.81 4.07 -5.86
N PRO A 4 -3.05 4.36 -5.45
CA PRO A 4 -3.39 4.49 -4.04
C PRO A 4 -3.53 3.11 -3.40
N ILE A 5 -2.81 2.89 -2.29
CA ILE A 5 -2.87 1.65 -1.51
C ILE A 5 -3.42 1.99 -0.12
N PRO A 6 -4.59 1.46 0.26
CA PRO A 6 -5.00 1.43 1.66
C PRO A 6 -4.14 0.37 2.36
N LEU A 7 -3.33 0.78 3.31
CA LEU A 7 -2.54 -0.17 4.09
C LEU A 7 -3.40 -0.75 5.21
N ALA A 8 -3.20 -2.04 5.47
CA ALA A 8 -3.90 -2.73 6.55
C ALA A 8 -3.47 -2.24 7.94
N ASP A 9 -2.24 -1.73 8.06
CA ASP A 9 -1.69 -1.17 9.29
C ASP A 9 -1.44 0.33 9.15
N ALA A 10 -2.17 1.12 9.93
CA ALA A 10 -2.06 2.57 9.94
C ALA A 10 -0.74 3.07 10.53
N ALA A 11 -0.11 2.32 11.44
CA ALA A 11 1.16 2.71 12.06
C ALA A 11 2.30 2.76 11.03
N LEU A 12 2.20 1.95 9.96
CA LEU A 12 3.17 1.99 8.87
C LEU A 12 3.15 3.33 8.15
N MET A 13 2.01 4.02 8.12
CA MET A 13 1.90 5.32 7.46
C MET A 13 2.63 6.46 8.19
N ASP A 14 3.01 6.27 9.46
CA ASP A 14 3.70 7.32 10.22
C ASP A 14 5.22 7.22 10.09
N VAL A 15 5.73 6.07 9.63
CA VAL A 15 7.15 5.84 9.37
C VAL A 15 7.54 6.10 7.92
N LEU A 16 6.60 5.94 6.98
CA LEU A 16 6.85 6.10 5.54
C LEU A 16 7.11 7.56 5.18
N ARG A 17 8.08 7.78 4.29
CA ARG A 17 8.41 9.07 3.72
C ARG A 17 8.33 9.03 2.20
N PRO A 18 7.95 10.14 1.56
CA PRO A 18 8.11 10.29 0.12
C PRO A 18 9.57 10.03 -0.29
N GLY A 19 9.77 9.15 -1.27
CA GLY A 19 11.07 8.69 -1.73
C GLY A 19 11.47 7.30 -1.23
N ASP A 20 10.79 6.74 -0.22
CA ASP A 20 11.08 5.39 0.27
C ASP A 20 10.85 4.35 -0.83
N ILE A 21 11.75 3.36 -0.89
CA ILE A 21 11.67 2.22 -1.80
C ILE A 21 11.11 1.04 -1.02
N VAL A 22 9.99 0.52 -1.48
CA VAL A 22 9.25 -0.52 -0.76
C VAL A 22 8.84 -1.63 -1.71
N ASP A 23 8.75 -2.83 -1.16
CA ASP A 23 8.01 -3.91 -1.82
C ASP A 23 6.58 -3.99 -1.28
N ILE A 24 5.70 -4.55 -2.10
CA ILE A 24 4.28 -4.64 -1.83
C ILE A 24 3.91 -6.10 -1.65
N VAL A 25 3.39 -6.43 -0.47
CA VAL A 25 3.04 -7.80 -0.08
C VAL A 25 1.54 -7.86 0.21
N ALA A 26 0.87 -8.83 -0.42
CA ALA A 26 -0.52 -9.15 -0.12
C ALA A 26 -0.59 -10.18 1.00
N ALA A 27 -1.46 -9.92 1.96
CA ALA A 27 -1.81 -10.87 3.00
C ALA A 27 -2.45 -12.13 2.40
N PRO A 28 -2.29 -13.28 3.06
CA PRO A 28 -2.99 -14.50 2.68
C PRO A 28 -4.52 -14.29 2.73
N VAL A 29 -5.24 -14.95 1.83
CA VAL A 29 -6.72 -14.89 1.78
C VAL A 29 -7.38 -15.87 2.75
N ASP A 30 -6.66 -16.94 3.10
CA ASP A 30 -7.06 -17.99 4.03
C ASP A 30 -5.83 -18.64 4.67
N GLU A 31 -6.04 -19.51 5.66
CA GLU A 31 -4.99 -20.19 6.43
C GLU A 31 -4.12 -21.17 5.62
N MET A 32 -4.54 -21.55 4.41
CA MET A 32 -3.81 -22.45 3.51
C MET A 32 -2.97 -21.67 2.49
N THR A 33 -3.16 -20.36 2.39
CA THR A 33 -2.41 -19.49 1.49
C THR A 33 -1.28 -18.76 2.21
N GLU A 34 -0.19 -18.54 1.50
CA GLU A 34 0.94 -17.76 2.00
C GLU A 34 0.83 -16.30 1.56
N ALA A 35 1.48 -15.40 2.30
CA ALA A 35 1.65 -14.02 1.88
C ALA A 35 2.42 -13.96 0.56
N LYS A 36 2.02 -13.04 -0.33
CA LYS A 36 2.55 -12.99 -1.69
C LYS A 36 3.14 -11.63 -2.03
N LEU A 37 4.38 -11.63 -2.51
CA LEU A 37 5.01 -10.47 -3.13
C LEU A 37 4.33 -10.14 -4.46
N ILE A 38 3.78 -8.93 -4.59
CA ILE A 38 3.02 -8.49 -5.77
C ILE A 38 3.85 -7.58 -6.67
N ALA A 39 4.64 -6.70 -6.06
CA ALA A 39 5.51 -5.78 -6.78
C ALA A 39 6.73 -5.44 -5.92
N THR A 40 7.85 -5.19 -6.58
CA THR A 40 9.08 -4.74 -5.94
C THR A 40 9.44 -3.32 -6.37
N ASP A 41 10.33 -2.69 -5.60
CA ASP A 41 10.95 -1.40 -5.94
C ASP A 41 9.94 -0.28 -6.20
N ALA A 42 8.81 -0.30 -5.50
CA ALA A 42 7.81 0.75 -5.58
C ALA A 42 8.33 1.98 -4.84
N VAL A 43 8.16 3.17 -5.45
CA VAL A 43 8.58 4.41 -4.80
C VAL A 43 7.37 5.08 -4.15
N VAL A 44 7.45 5.37 -2.85
CA VAL A 44 6.43 6.15 -2.15
C VAL A 44 6.46 7.59 -2.67
N VAL A 45 5.34 8.04 -3.21
CA VAL A 45 5.20 9.40 -3.77
C VAL A 45 4.59 10.34 -2.73
N LEU A 46 3.58 9.85 -2.01
CA LEU A 46 2.85 10.62 -1.01
C LEU A 46 2.25 9.68 0.01
N VAL A 47 2.28 10.10 1.27
CA VAL A 47 1.57 9.46 2.37
C VAL A 47 0.46 10.43 2.78
N SER A 48 -0.79 9.98 2.74
CA SER A 48 -1.89 10.83 3.22
C SER A 48 -1.73 11.08 4.73
N ALA A 49 -2.03 12.31 5.16
CA ALA A 49 -2.06 12.65 6.57
C ALA A 49 -3.29 12.05 7.24
N GLU A 50 -3.23 11.86 8.56
CA GLU A 50 -4.44 11.64 9.36
C GLU A 50 -5.34 12.88 9.25
N ASP A 51 -6.57 12.66 8.79
CA ASP A 51 -7.61 13.68 8.84
C ASP A 51 -8.32 13.54 10.19
N ASN A 52 -8.07 14.47 11.11
CA ASN A 52 -8.62 14.46 12.48
C ASN A 52 -9.84 15.40 12.62
N GLY A 53 -10.44 15.82 11.49
CA GLY A 53 -11.59 16.72 11.46
C GLY A 53 -12.94 16.02 11.69
N ILE A 54 -13.95 16.80 12.13
CA ILE A 54 -15.34 16.32 12.19
C ILE A 54 -15.83 16.07 10.76
N GLY A 55 -15.99 14.79 10.38
CA GLY A 55 -16.31 14.35 9.01
C GLY A 55 -15.13 13.76 8.24
N ALA A 56 -14.00 13.50 8.91
CA ALA A 56 -12.86 12.79 8.34
C ALA A 56 -13.28 11.48 7.67
N ARG A 57 -12.79 11.24 6.46
CA ARG A 57 -12.99 9.96 5.77
C ARG A 57 -12.02 8.93 6.35
N ASP A 58 -12.58 7.85 6.88
CA ASP A 58 -11.80 6.65 7.18
C ASP A 58 -11.13 6.14 5.89
N GLY A 59 -9.81 5.94 5.95
CA GLY A 59 -9.05 5.35 4.84
C GLY A 59 -7.90 6.22 4.35
N ARG A 60 -6.89 6.43 5.20
CA ARG A 60 -5.59 6.90 4.73
C ARG A 60 -5.07 5.94 3.66
N VAL A 61 -4.44 6.51 2.64
CA VAL A 61 -3.76 5.79 1.56
C VAL A 61 -2.32 6.26 1.41
N VAL A 62 -1.49 5.35 0.89
CA VAL A 62 -0.15 5.68 0.37
C VAL A 62 -0.21 5.66 -1.15
N LEU A 63 0.29 6.71 -1.78
CA LEU A 63 0.46 6.77 -3.22
C LEU A 63 1.84 6.25 -3.59
N VAL A 64 1.89 5.21 -4.41
CA VAL A 64 3.16 4.63 -4.89
C VAL A 64 3.29 4.71 -6.40
N ALA A 65 4.51 4.91 -6.88
CA ALA A 65 4.86 4.88 -8.29
C ALA A 65 5.34 3.48 -8.69
N LEU A 66 4.68 2.92 -9.70
CA LEU A 66 4.95 1.57 -10.23
C LEU A 66 4.98 1.54 -11.76
N PRO A 67 5.67 0.56 -12.38
CA PRO A 67 5.49 0.22 -13.78
C PRO A 67 4.03 -0.14 -14.09
N ALA A 68 3.59 0.06 -15.35
CA ALA A 68 2.17 -0.05 -15.70
C ALA A 68 1.55 -1.44 -15.44
N ALA A 69 2.31 -2.52 -15.61
CA ALA A 69 1.84 -3.88 -15.33
C ALA A 69 1.67 -4.12 -13.82
N ALA A 70 2.71 -3.81 -13.03
CA ALA A 70 2.68 -3.93 -11.57
C ALA A 70 1.58 -3.06 -10.95
N ALA A 71 1.39 -1.84 -11.45
CA ALA A 71 0.36 -0.93 -10.98
C ALA A 71 -1.07 -1.53 -11.08
N LYS A 72 -1.37 -2.22 -12.19
CA LYS A 72 -2.68 -2.88 -12.38
C LYS A 72 -2.84 -4.08 -11.45
N ALA A 73 -1.78 -4.87 -11.28
CA ALA A 73 -1.80 -6.03 -10.39
C ALA A 73 -2.03 -5.59 -8.93
N VAL A 74 -1.26 -4.61 -8.45
CA VAL A 74 -1.39 -4.04 -7.10
C VAL A 74 -2.79 -3.45 -6.90
N ALA A 75 -3.29 -2.64 -7.85
CA ALA A 75 -4.62 -2.06 -7.75
C ALA A 75 -5.73 -3.12 -7.67
N GLY A 76 -5.61 -4.22 -8.43
CA GLY A 76 -6.56 -5.33 -8.37
C GLY A 76 -6.53 -6.06 -7.02
N VAL A 77 -5.33 -6.34 -6.51
CA VAL A 77 -5.15 -7.04 -5.23
C VAL A 77 -5.61 -6.19 -4.04
N ALA A 78 -5.31 -4.89 -4.04
CA ALA A 78 -5.70 -3.97 -2.97
C ALA A 78 -7.23 -3.81 -2.81
N LEU A 79 -8.03 -4.25 -3.79
CA LEU A 79 -9.50 -4.26 -3.69
C LEU A 79 -10.04 -5.48 -2.96
N THR A 80 -9.28 -6.58 -2.91
CA THR A 80 -9.76 -7.88 -2.42
C THR A 80 -8.96 -8.43 -1.24
N GLN A 81 -7.76 -7.92 -1.02
CA GLN A 81 -6.84 -8.42 0.00
C GLN A 81 -6.27 -7.27 0.81
N ALA A 82 -5.96 -7.55 2.08
CA ALA A 82 -5.13 -6.68 2.89
C ALA A 82 -3.72 -6.61 2.29
N VAL A 83 -3.15 -5.40 2.21
CA VAL A 83 -1.83 -5.15 1.64
C VAL A 83 -0.94 -4.48 2.68
N THR A 84 0.32 -4.87 2.73
CA THR A 84 1.37 -4.25 3.53
C THR A 84 2.60 -3.97 2.68
N LEU A 85 3.57 -3.25 3.26
CA LEU A 85 4.82 -2.88 2.61
C LEU A 85 6.02 -3.40 3.40
N THR A 86 7.08 -3.75 2.69
CA THR A 86 8.39 -4.02 3.29
C THR A 86 9.37 -2.95 2.85
N LEU A 87 10.04 -2.32 3.82
CA LEU A 87 11.01 -1.25 3.58
C LEU A 87 12.40 -1.84 3.37
N HIS A 88 13.20 -1.18 2.52
CA HIS A 88 14.61 -1.50 2.29
C HIS A 88 15.55 -0.76 3.24
#